data_AF-F2JSZ0-F1
#
_entry.id   AF-F2JSZ0-F1
#
_cell.length_a   1.000
_cell.length_b   1.000
_cell.length_c   1.000
_cell.angle_alpha   90.00
_cell.angle_beta   90.00
_cell.angle_gamma   90.00
#
_symmetry.space_group_name_H-M   'P 1'
#
loop_
_entity.id
_entity.type
_entity.pdbx_description
1 polymer ?
#
loop_
_entity_poly.entity_id
_entity_poly.type
_entity_poly.pdbx_seq_one_letter_code
_entity_poly.pdbx_strand_id
1 'polypeptide(L)'
;MKKNKIQKTKWKAGNMVYPIPAAMVSCGDSERANIVTVGWTGTICTNPPMTYISLRPSRFSYDLIKTSGYFVINLTTKSLVRATDFCGVKSGRDIDKFQAMDLTVIRDEDTGCPMIGESPVSIVCKTKEIRELGSHHMFIADVMNVYIDEKYLDEKGKFHLNATDLIAYSHGSYLSLGEELGSFGYSICKTNKKDIKIQKGSKSFQANKIKDESTDNHKNRNKSQQKAKKKYKAESNTKKVETLKNTFSKKTVIRQKKKN
;
A
#
# COMPACT_ATOMS: atom_id res chain seq x y z
N MET A 1 15.24 41.15 -2.71
CA MET A 1 15.24 40.04 -1.71
C MET A 1 16.64 39.43 -1.67
N LYS A 2 17.32 39.42 -0.51
CA LYS A 2 18.61 38.74 -0.38
C LYS A 2 18.37 37.23 -0.44
N LYS A 3 18.97 36.53 -1.43
CA LYS A 3 18.90 35.07 -1.49
C LYS A 3 19.73 34.52 -0.31
N ASN A 4 19.11 33.70 0.53
CA ASN A 4 19.83 32.97 1.56
C ASN A 4 20.91 32.10 0.91
N LYS A 5 22.09 32.02 1.55
CA LYS A 5 23.21 31.19 1.09
C LYS A 5 22.79 29.71 1.17
N ILE A 6 22.58 29.09 0.01
CA ILE A 6 22.27 27.66 -0.10
C ILE A 6 23.56 26.88 0.17
N GLN A 7 23.59 26.08 1.24
CA GLN A 7 24.72 25.22 1.59
C GLN A 7 24.38 23.76 1.27
N LYS A 8 25.37 22.99 0.82
CA LYS A 8 25.24 21.55 0.58
C LYS A 8 26.37 20.83 1.30
N THR A 9 26.04 19.68 1.90
CA THR A 9 27.01 18.81 2.57
C THR A 9 27.23 17.56 1.71
N LYS A 10 28.49 17.17 1.52
CA LYS A 10 28.83 15.92 0.85
C LYS A 10 28.43 14.75 1.76
N TRP A 11 27.66 13.81 1.21
CA TRP A 11 27.25 12.59 1.88
C TRP A 11 27.93 11.35 1.28
N LYS A 12 27.90 10.21 1.98
CA LYS A 12 28.40 8.94 1.43
C LYS A 12 27.56 8.51 0.23
N ALA A 13 28.22 8.00 -0.82
CA ALA A 13 27.54 7.48 -2.00
C ALA A 13 26.62 6.30 -1.65
N GLY A 14 25.43 6.27 -2.25
CA GLY A 14 24.41 5.24 -2.06
C GLY A 14 23.13 5.58 -2.83
N ASN A 15 22.18 4.64 -2.84
CA ASN A 15 20.89 4.83 -3.51
C ASN A 15 20.10 5.94 -2.80
N MET A 16 19.84 7.04 -3.52
CA MET A 16 19.17 8.24 -2.98
C MET A 16 18.09 8.80 -3.93
N VAL A 17 17.73 8.07 -4.98
CA VAL A 17 16.60 8.42 -5.84
C VAL A 17 15.32 8.00 -5.11
N TYR A 18 14.64 8.95 -4.48
CA TYR A 18 13.41 8.78 -3.70
C TYR A 18 12.49 10.00 -3.90
N PRO A 19 11.17 9.89 -3.62
CA PRO A 19 10.48 8.64 -3.28
C PRO A 19 10.43 7.68 -4.48
N ILE A 20 10.19 6.41 -4.21
CA ILE A 20 10.04 5.35 -5.22
C ILE A 20 8.65 4.72 -5.12
N PRO A 21 8.18 4.03 -6.18
CA PRO A 21 7.00 3.19 -6.07
C PRO A 21 7.16 2.13 -4.97
N ALA A 22 6.06 1.73 -4.35
CA ALA A 22 6.01 0.56 -3.46
C ALA A 22 5.21 -0.56 -4.12
N ALA A 23 5.62 -0.99 -5.31
CA ALA A 23 4.79 -1.88 -6.14
C ALA A 23 4.81 -3.33 -5.63
N MET A 24 3.67 -4.01 -5.70
CA MET A 24 3.58 -5.45 -5.45
C MET A 24 3.65 -6.19 -6.79
N VAL A 25 4.74 -6.93 -7.00
CA VAL A 25 4.95 -7.73 -8.20
C VAL A 25 4.44 -9.15 -7.96
N SER A 26 3.40 -9.55 -8.67
CA SER A 26 2.88 -10.90 -8.66
C SER A 26 3.39 -11.72 -9.85
N CYS A 27 3.53 -13.02 -9.65
CA CYS A 27 4.13 -13.94 -10.62
C CYS A 27 3.72 -15.39 -10.32
N GLY A 28 4.01 -16.29 -11.25
CA GLY A 28 3.67 -17.71 -11.16
C GLY A 28 2.33 -18.05 -11.82
N ASP A 29 1.92 -19.31 -11.66
CA ASP A 29 0.76 -19.91 -12.35
C ASP A 29 -0.37 -20.28 -11.37
N SER A 30 -1.25 -21.21 -11.76
CA SER A 30 -2.35 -21.75 -10.94
C SER A 30 -1.89 -22.51 -9.72
N GLU A 31 -0.74 -23.19 -9.81
CA GLU A 31 -0.23 -24.04 -8.75
C GLU A 31 0.66 -23.25 -7.80
N ARG A 32 1.37 -22.25 -8.31
CA ARG A 32 2.44 -21.57 -7.57
C ARG A 32 2.47 -20.06 -7.81
N ALA A 33 1.39 -19.39 -7.41
CA ALA A 33 1.32 -17.93 -7.37
C ALA A 33 2.15 -17.35 -6.20
N ASN A 34 2.79 -16.20 -6.42
CA ASN A 34 3.51 -15.47 -5.35
C ASN A 34 3.54 -13.97 -5.61
N ILE A 35 3.78 -13.20 -4.55
CA ILE A 35 3.94 -11.75 -4.57
C ILE A 35 5.31 -11.35 -3.99
N VAL A 36 5.95 -10.32 -4.53
CA VAL A 36 7.12 -9.67 -3.94
C VAL A 36 6.99 -8.15 -4.09
N THR A 37 7.29 -7.42 -3.02
CA THR A 37 7.30 -5.95 -3.08
C THR A 37 8.62 -5.46 -3.67
N VAL A 38 8.52 -4.60 -4.69
CA VAL A 38 9.65 -4.06 -5.44
C VAL A 38 9.56 -2.54 -5.47
N GLY A 39 10.64 -1.90 -5.01
CA GLY A 39 10.82 -0.46 -5.12
C GLY A 39 11.64 -0.03 -6.34
N TRP A 40 12.55 -0.89 -6.81
CA TRP A 40 13.41 -0.62 -7.96
C TRP A 40 12.69 -1.00 -9.26
N THR A 41 11.79 -0.12 -9.68
CA THR A 41 10.94 -0.26 -10.87
C THR A 41 10.63 1.12 -11.46
N GLY A 42 10.19 1.14 -12.71
CA GLY A 42 9.76 2.36 -13.40
C GLY A 42 9.62 2.13 -14.91
N THR A 43 9.12 3.14 -15.61
CA THR A 43 8.99 3.14 -17.08
C THR A 43 10.36 3.30 -17.74
N ILE A 44 10.63 2.48 -18.77
CA ILE A 44 11.84 2.55 -19.62
C ILE A 44 11.56 3.31 -20.91
N CYS A 45 10.46 2.95 -21.60
CA CYS A 45 10.16 3.43 -22.94
C CYS A 45 8.65 3.65 -23.11
N THR A 46 8.29 4.64 -23.94
CA THR A 46 6.89 4.93 -24.29
C THR A 46 6.42 4.09 -25.49
N ASN A 47 7.26 3.88 -26.50
CA ASN A 47 6.90 3.12 -27.71
C ASN A 47 8.07 2.26 -28.22
N PRO A 48 8.01 0.91 -28.10
CA PRO A 48 6.96 0.17 -27.41
C PRO A 48 6.95 0.48 -25.90
N PRO A 49 5.80 0.34 -25.21
CA PRO A 49 5.73 0.58 -23.78
C PRO A 49 6.56 -0.47 -23.03
N MET A 50 7.53 -0.01 -22.25
CA MET A 50 8.45 -0.89 -21.52
C MET A 50 8.62 -0.43 -20.07
N THR A 51 8.82 -1.40 -19.20
CA THR A 51 9.08 -1.21 -17.76
C THR A 51 10.20 -2.13 -17.30
N TYR A 52 10.61 -2.00 -16.04
CA TYR A 52 11.49 -2.97 -15.41
C TYR A 52 11.16 -3.23 -13.95
N ILE A 53 11.67 -4.35 -13.46
CA ILE A 53 11.83 -4.63 -12.04
C ILE A 53 13.27 -5.08 -11.78
N SER A 54 13.87 -4.64 -10.67
CA SER A 54 15.16 -5.18 -10.22
C SER A 54 14.97 -6.10 -9.03
N LEU A 55 15.30 -7.38 -9.22
CA LEU A 55 15.12 -8.43 -8.22
C LEU A 55 16.45 -9.10 -7.89
N ARG A 56 16.63 -9.48 -6.62
CA ARG A 56 17.79 -10.28 -6.22
C ARG A 56 17.54 -11.75 -6.60
N PRO A 57 18.54 -12.48 -7.11
CA PRO A 57 18.40 -13.91 -7.43
C PRO A 57 17.90 -14.78 -6.26
N SER A 58 18.27 -14.42 -5.02
CA SER A 58 17.79 -15.10 -3.81
C SER A 58 16.26 -15.06 -3.58
N ARG A 59 15.54 -14.11 -4.19
CA ARG A 59 14.09 -13.93 -3.97
C ARG A 59 13.33 -15.06 -4.64
N PHE A 60 12.33 -15.58 -3.94
CA PHE A 60 11.51 -16.69 -4.45
C PHE A 60 10.86 -16.41 -5.83
N SER A 61 10.38 -15.17 -6.04
CA SER A 61 9.82 -14.74 -7.32
C SER A 61 10.81 -14.77 -8.49
N TYR A 62 12.12 -14.75 -8.24
CA TYR A 62 13.12 -14.65 -9.30
C TYR A 62 13.00 -15.82 -10.29
N ASP A 63 12.99 -17.05 -9.78
CA ASP A 63 12.90 -18.24 -10.63
C ASP A 63 11.51 -18.38 -11.28
N LEU A 64 10.44 -17.99 -10.58
CA LEU A 64 9.09 -17.99 -11.14
C LEU A 64 9.00 -17.07 -12.37
N ILE A 65 9.55 -15.86 -12.28
CA ILE A 65 9.54 -14.88 -13.37
C ILE A 65 10.52 -15.31 -14.47
N LYS A 66 11.71 -15.79 -14.13
CA LYS A 66 12.70 -16.24 -15.11
C LYS A 66 12.19 -17.43 -15.94
N THR A 67 11.50 -18.37 -15.32
CA THR A 67 10.98 -19.58 -16.00
C THR A 67 9.72 -19.28 -16.81
N SER A 68 8.76 -18.55 -16.25
CA SER A 68 7.51 -18.24 -16.96
C SER A 68 7.70 -17.14 -18.02
N GLY A 69 8.61 -16.20 -17.79
CA GLY A 69 8.76 -14.99 -18.57
C GLY A 69 7.76 -13.88 -18.22
N TYR A 70 6.81 -14.12 -17.31
CA TYR A 70 5.70 -13.19 -17.03
C TYR A 70 5.66 -12.72 -15.59
N PHE A 71 5.21 -11.49 -15.40
CA PHE A 71 4.90 -10.92 -14.09
C PHE A 71 3.89 -9.79 -14.23
N VAL A 72 3.25 -9.41 -13.13
CA VAL A 72 2.34 -8.26 -13.06
C VAL A 72 2.86 -7.26 -12.04
N ILE A 73 2.97 -6.00 -12.42
CA ILE A 73 3.21 -4.89 -11.48
C ILE A 73 1.86 -4.36 -11.02
N ASN A 74 1.55 -4.54 -9.73
CA ASN A 74 0.35 -4.03 -9.10
C ASN A 74 0.69 -2.76 -8.31
N LEU A 75 0.03 -1.65 -8.64
CA LEU A 75 0.21 -0.40 -7.90
C LEU A 75 -0.46 -0.51 -6.52
N THR A 76 0.14 0.11 -5.52
CA THR A 76 -0.30 -0.03 -4.13
C THR A 76 -0.90 1.26 -3.62
N THR A 77 -1.95 1.10 -2.83
CA THR A 77 -2.71 2.18 -2.23
C THR A 77 -2.53 2.17 -0.72
N LYS A 78 -3.10 3.18 -0.05
CA LYS A 78 -3.12 3.25 1.41
C LYS A 78 -3.74 2.01 2.07
N SER A 79 -4.77 1.39 1.47
CA SER A 79 -5.40 0.17 2.02
C SER A 79 -4.49 -1.06 1.91
N LEU A 80 -3.63 -1.10 0.88
CA LEU A 80 -2.71 -2.21 0.62
C LEU A 80 -1.40 -2.13 1.41
N VAL A 81 -1.10 -1.01 2.09
CA VAL A 81 0.22 -0.76 2.71
C VAL A 81 0.72 -1.91 3.60
N ARG A 82 -0.18 -2.57 4.35
CA ARG A 82 0.18 -3.71 5.20
C ARG A 82 0.59 -4.93 4.38
N ALA A 83 -0.17 -5.24 3.33
CA ALA A 83 0.14 -6.35 2.41
C ALA A 83 1.42 -6.06 1.61
N THR A 84 1.61 -4.81 1.20
CA THR A 84 2.83 -4.32 0.56
C THR A 84 4.06 -4.54 1.45
N ASP A 85 4.01 -4.19 2.73
CA ASP A 85 5.13 -4.45 3.63
C ASP A 85 5.38 -5.95 3.84
N PHE A 86 4.32 -6.69 4.17
CA PHE A 86 4.38 -8.12 4.44
C PHE A 86 4.99 -8.90 3.26
N CYS A 87 4.57 -8.59 2.04
CA CYS A 87 5.05 -9.26 0.83
C CYS A 87 6.51 -8.92 0.49
N GLY A 88 7.05 -7.81 1.01
CA GLY A 88 8.46 -7.43 0.87
C GLY A 88 9.40 -8.14 1.85
N VAL A 89 8.89 -8.49 3.04
CA VAL A 89 9.71 -9.05 4.13
C VAL A 89 9.57 -10.56 4.33
N LYS A 90 8.43 -11.17 3.96
CA LYS A 90 8.25 -12.63 4.00
C LYS A 90 8.61 -13.28 2.65
N SER A 91 9.15 -14.50 2.68
CA SER A 91 9.48 -15.27 1.48
C SER A 91 8.30 -16.17 1.10
N GLY A 92 7.93 -16.24 -0.18
CA GLY A 92 6.87 -17.14 -0.64
C GLY A 92 7.30 -18.61 -0.76
N ARG A 93 8.55 -18.95 -0.39
CA ARG A 93 9.00 -20.34 -0.32
C ARG A 93 8.21 -21.13 0.72
N ASP A 94 7.83 -20.46 1.80
CA ASP A 94 7.28 -21.09 3.01
C ASP A 94 5.84 -20.62 3.32
N ILE A 95 5.33 -19.65 2.56
CA ILE A 95 4.02 -19.06 2.82
C ILE A 95 3.31 -18.68 1.52
N ASP A 96 2.03 -19.01 1.44
CA ASP A 96 1.13 -18.42 0.45
C ASP A 96 0.79 -16.99 0.90
N LYS A 97 1.31 -16.01 0.16
CA LYS A 97 1.12 -14.59 0.48
C LYS A 97 -0.24 -14.04 0.08
N PHE A 98 -0.88 -14.61 -0.94
CA PHE A 98 -2.24 -14.22 -1.31
C PHE A 98 -3.18 -14.63 -0.18
N GLN A 99 -3.09 -15.89 0.27
CA GLN A 99 -3.89 -16.38 1.39
C GLN A 99 -3.56 -15.64 2.69
N ALA A 100 -2.28 -15.45 3.02
CA ALA A 100 -1.88 -14.84 4.29
C ALA A 100 -2.39 -13.40 4.45
N MET A 101 -2.53 -12.67 3.34
CA MET A 101 -3.00 -11.27 3.31
C MET A 101 -4.45 -11.11 2.84
N ASP A 102 -5.18 -12.21 2.64
CA ASP A 102 -6.57 -12.21 2.16
C ASP A 102 -6.74 -11.39 0.87
N LEU A 103 -5.84 -11.62 -0.09
CA LEU A 103 -5.82 -10.92 -1.37
C LEU A 103 -6.53 -11.74 -2.44
N THR A 104 -7.39 -11.07 -3.21
CA THR A 104 -8.13 -11.69 -4.32
C THR A 104 -7.19 -11.94 -5.50
N VAL A 105 -7.14 -13.18 -5.98
CA VAL A 105 -6.41 -13.55 -7.20
C VAL A 105 -7.32 -13.36 -8.40
N ILE A 106 -6.91 -12.51 -9.35
CA ILE A 106 -7.53 -12.38 -10.67
C ILE A 106 -6.47 -12.77 -11.70
N ARG A 107 -6.80 -13.59 -12.71
CA ARG A 107 -5.80 -14.03 -13.71
C ARG A 107 -5.94 -13.24 -14.99
N ASP A 108 -4.80 -12.83 -15.54
CA ASP A 108 -4.73 -12.35 -16.92
C ASP A 108 -5.00 -13.52 -17.87
N GLU A 109 -5.86 -13.30 -18.87
CA GLU A 109 -6.36 -14.35 -19.77
C GLU A 109 -5.28 -14.86 -20.72
N ASP A 110 -4.35 -13.99 -21.13
CA ASP A 110 -3.30 -14.31 -22.11
C ASP A 110 -2.12 -15.07 -21.49
N THR A 111 -1.76 -14.71 -20.26
CA THR A 111 -0.53 -15.20 -19.60
C THR A 111 -0.80 -16.13 -18.41
N GLY A 112 -2.02 -16.13 -17.87
CA GLY A 112 -2.38 -16.83 -16.64
C GLY A 112 -1.73 -16.25 -15.37
N CYS A 113 -0.92 -15.19 -15.50
CA CYS A 113 -0.20 -14.59 -14.39
C CYS A 113 -1.20 -13.91 -13.41
N PRO A 114 -1.06 -14.09 -12.09
CA PRO A 114 -2.00 -13.53 -11.14
C PRO A 114 -1.83 -12.01 -11.00
N MET A 115 -2.94 -11.31 -10.91
CA MET A 115 -3.12 -9.92 -10.50
C MET A 115 -3.72 -9.88 -9.09
N ILE A 116 -3.54 -8.76 -8.39
CA ILE A 116 -4.14 -8.51 -7.07
C ILE A 116 -5.43 -7.72 -7.28
N GLY A 117 -6.58 -8.30 -6.96
CA GLY A 117 -7.89 -7.68 -7.21
C GLY A 117 -8.11 -6.36 -6.48
N GLU A 118 -7.45 -6.16 -5.34
CA GLU A 118 -7.51 -4.92 -4.57
C GLU A 118 -6.61 -3.81 -5.14
N SER A 119 -5.78 -4.11 -6.14
CA SER A 119 -4.92 -3.14 -6.82
C SER A 119 -5.73 -2.26 -7.77
N PRO A 120 -5.57 -0.92 -7.75
CA PRO A 120 -6.28 -0.04 -8.67
C PRO A 120 -5.74 -0.12 -10.10
N VAL A 121 -4.50 -0.60 -10.28
CA VAL A 121 -3.83 -0.74 -11.59
C VAL A 121 -2.93 -1.97 -11.57
N SER A 122 -3.10 -2.85 -12.56
CA SER A 122 -2.28 -4.05 -12.74
C SER A 122 -1.71 -4.07 -14.15
N ILE A 123 -0.37 -4.10 -14.24
CA ILE A 123 0.38 -3.96 -15.49
C ILE A 123 1.01 -5.31 -15.81
N VAL A 124 0.48 -6.01 -16.81
CA VAL A 124 0.96 -7.33 -17.24
C VAL A 124 2.18 -7.16 -18.12
N CYS A 125 3.25 -7.87 -17.78
CA CYS A 125 4.58 -7.67 -18.34
C CYS A 125 5.15 -8.99 -18.87
N LYS A 126 5.78 -8.92 -20.04
CA LYS A 126 6.59 -10.02 -20.60
C LYS A 126 8.07 -9.64 -20.56
N THR A 127 8.85 -10.46 -19.89
CA THR A 127 10.30 -10.32 -19.80
C THR A 127 10.90 -10.42 -21.19
N LYS A 128 11.58 -9.35 -21.59
CA LYS A 128 12.32 -9.24 -22.85
C LYS A 128 13.78 -9.62 -22.64
N GLU A 129 14.34 -9.21 -21.52
CA GLU A 129 15.75 -9.34 -21.22
C GLU A 129 15.99 -9.33 -19.71
N ILE A 130 16.97 -10.09 -19.25
CA ILE A 130 17.45 -10.05 -17.87
C ILE A 130 18.91 -9.59 -17.89
N ARG A 131 19.17 -8.41 -17.32
CA ARG A 131 20.53 -7.89 -17.14
C ARG A 131 21.03 -8.20 -15.74
N GLU A 132 22.04 -9.06 -15.65
CA GLU A 132 22.74 -9.32 -14.39
C GLU A 132 23.60 -8.09 -14.05
N LEU A 133 23.30 -7.43 -12.94
CA LEU A 133 24.10 -6.31 -12.44
C LEU A 133 24.87 -6.80 -11.20
N GLY A 134 25.02 -5.94 -10.18
CA GLY A 134 25.58 -6.35 -8.89
C GLY A 134 24.60 -7.22 -8.09
N SER A 135 24.08 -6.69 -6.99
CA SER A 135 23.20 -7.48 -6.09
C SER A 135 21.79 -7.76 -6.64
N HIS A 136 21.38 -7.10 -7.73
CA HIS A 136 20.07 -7.26 -8.35
C HIS A 136 20.26 -7.54 -9.84
N HIS A 137 19.37 -8.32 -10.41
CA HIS A 137 19.23 -8.46 -11.85
C HIS A 137 18.01 -7.65 -12.28
N MET A 138 18.14 -6.95 -13.40
CA MET A 138 17.11 -6.09 -13.95
C MET A 138 16.36 -6.85 -15.04
N PHE A 139 15.09 -7.15 -14.77
CA PHE A 139 14.16 -7.71 -15.75
C PHE A 139 13.57 -6.54 -16.54
N ILE A 140 14.01 -6.39 -17.78
CA ILE A 140 13.45 -5.44 -18.74
C ILE A 140 12.28 -6.15 -19.42
N ALA A 141 11.12 -5.49 -19.47
CA ALA A 141 9.90 -6.11 -19.94
C ALA A 141 9.09 -5.18 -20.85
N ASP A 142 8.46 -5.80 -21.85
CA ASP A 142 7.42 -5.15 -22.65
C ASP A 142 6.11 -5.17 -21.84
N VAL A 143 5.37 -4.05 -21.83
CA VAL A 143 4.03 -3.97 -21.23
C VAL A 143 3.03 -4.56 -22.22
N MET A 144 2.32 -5.60 -21.81
CA MET A 144 1.32 -6.29 -22.64
C MET A 144 -0.07 -5.68 -22.44
N ASN A 145 -0.56 -5.73 -21.20
CA ASN A 145 -1.90 -5.31 -20.83
C ASN A 145 -1.83 -4.37 -19.61
N VAL A 146 -2.79 -3.45 -19.50
CA VAL A 146 -3.00 -2.62 -18.31
C VAL A 146 -4.46 -2.74 -17.90
N TYR A 147 -4.69 -3.30 -16.72
CA TYR A 147 -5.99 -3.38 -16.08
C TYR A 147 -6.12 -2.25 -15.07
N ILE A 148 -7.29 -1.64 -15.02
CA ILE A 148 -7.64 -0.57 -14.07
C ILE A 148 -8.91 -0.95 -13.32
N ASP A 149 -9.02 -0.50 -12.07
CA ASP A 149 -10.26 -0.63 -11.31
C ASP A 149 -11.30 0.37 -11.83
N GLU A 150 -12.41 -0.16 -12.35
CA GLU A 150 -13.49 0.60 -12.98
C GLU A 150 -14.10 1.66 -12.07
N LYS A 151 -14.00 1.51 -10.74
CA LYS A 151 -14.54 2.52 -9.82
C LYS A 151 -13.84 3.88 -9.92
N TYR A 152 -12.68 3.94 -10.56
CA TYR A 152 -11.94 5.17 -10.84
C TYR A 152 -12.11 5.68 -12.28
N LEU A 153 -12.97 5.06 -13.09
CA LEU A 153 -13.43 5.60 -14.35
C LEU A 153 -14.59 6.56 -14.12
N ASP A 154 -14.56 7.71 -14.77
CA ASP A 154 -15.74 8.58 -14.83
C ASP A 154 -16.69 8.15 -15.97
N GLU A 155 -17.86 8.80 -16.01
CA GLU A 155 -18.89 8.58 -17.04
C GLU A 155 -18.40 8.84 -18.48
N LYS A 156 -17.27 9.52 -18.64
CA LYS A 156 -16.65 9.82 -19.94
C LYS A 156 -15.54 8.84 -20.30
N GLY A 157 -15.31 7.81 -19.48
CA GLY A 157 -14.25 6.83 -19.67
C GLY A 157 -12.85 7.33 -19.30
N LYS A 158 -12.72 8.47 -18.60
CA LYS A 158 -11.43 8.95 -18.14
C LYS A 158 -11.07 8.27 -16.81
N PHE A 159 -9.89 7.66 -16.78
CA PHE A 159 -9.33 7.08 -15.57
C PHE A 159 -8.69 8.14 -14.67
N HIS A 160 -9.10 8.18 -13.39
CA HIS A 160 -8.63 9.13 -12.39
C HIS A 160 -7.62 8.48 -11.44
N LEU A 161 -6.39 8.24 -11.93
CA LEU A 161 -5.32 7.62 -11.15
C LEU A 161 -5.04 8.33 -9.81
N ASN A 162 -5.09 9.67 -9.78
CA ASN A 162 -4.81 10.43 -8.55
C ASN A 162 -5.87 10.24 -7.44
N ALA A 163 -7.05 9.70 -7.77
CA ALA A 163 -8.09 9.38 -6.80
C ALA A 163 -7.88 8.03 -6.10
N THR A 164 -6.84 7.27 -6.49
CA THR A 164 -6.60 5.90 -5.99
C THR A 164 -5.86 5.85 -4.66
N ASP A 165 -5.43 6.98 -4.10
CA ASP A 165 -4.62 7.06 -2.88
C ASP A 165 -3.35 6.19 -2.95
N LEU A 166 -2.61 6.27 -4.08
CA LEU A 166 -1.32 5.60 -4.22
C LEU A 166 -0.36 5.96 -3.08
N ILE A 167 0.46 4.98 -2.73
CA ILE A 167 1.57 5.16 -1.79
C ILE A 167 2.92 5.14 -2.50
N ALA A 168 3.89 5.79 -1.90
CA ALA A 168 5.29 5.72 -2.27
C ALA A 168 6.13 5.27 -1.07
N TYR A 169 7.28 4.66 -1.34
CA TYR A 169 8.26 4.35 -0.31
C TYR A 169 9.37 5.39 -0.31
N SER A 170 9.71 5.89 0.87
CA SER A 170 10.75 6.90 1.08
C SER A 170 11.52 6.58 2.35
N HIS A 171 12.79 6.17 2.20
CA HIS A 171 13.73 6.00 3.31
C HIS A 171 13.19 5.26 4.55
N GLY A 172 12.57 4.09 4.35
CA GLY A 172 12.06 3.27 5.46
C GLY A 172 10.63 3.57 5.87
N SER A 173 9.94 4.47 5.16
CA SER A 173 8.54 4.83 5.42
C SER A 173 7.70 4.71 4.16
N TYR A 174 6.44 4.30 4.32
CA TYR A 174 5.42 4.43 3.27
C TYR A 174 4.68 5.75 3.45
N LEU A 175 4.53 6.52 2.38
CA LEU A 175 3.92 7.84 2.36
C LEU A 175 2.76 7.85 1.36
N SER A 176 1.68 8.55 1.67
CA SER A 176 0.69 8.93 0.65
C SER A 176 1.29 10.00 -0.29
N LEU A 177 0.82 10.07 -1.54
CA LEU A 177 1.29 11.09 -2.49
C LEU A 177 0.87 12.53 -2.13
N GLY A 178 -0.20 12.70 -1.36
CA GLY A 178 -0.65 14.02 -0.89
C GLY A 178 -1.57 14.75 -1.87
N GLU A 179 -1.51 16.08 -1.86
CA GLU A 179 -2.37 16.93 -2.68
C GLU A 179 -1.83 17.14 -4.11
N GLU A 180 -2.73 17.32 -5.08
CA GLU A 180 -2.35 17.67 -6.44
C GLU A 180 -1.79 19.10 -6.49
N LEU A 181 -0.57 19.25 -7.03
CA LEU A 181 0.12 20.55 -7.10
C LEU A 181 -0.11 21.29 -8.42
N GLY A 182 -0.62 20.61 -9.45
CA GLY A 182 -0.93 21.18 -10.75
C GLY A 182 -1.08 20.13 -11.85
N SER A 183 -1.77 20.52 -12.92
CA SER A 183 -2.01 19.68 -14.10
C SER A 183 -0.88 19.81 -15.13
N PHE A 184 -0.67 18.83 -16.00
CA PHE A 184 0.31 18.95 -17.08
C PHE A 184 0.17 20.28 -17.87
N GLY A 185 1.28 20.99 -18.08
CA GLY A 185 1.31 22.27 -18.78
C GLY A 185 0.92 23.51 -17.94
N TYR A 186 0.52 23.38 -16.67
CA TYR A 186 0.04 24.51 -15.86
C TYR A 186 1.05 25.66 -15.69
N SER A 187 2.35 25.39 -15.84
CA SER A 187 3.42 26.39 -15.77
C SER A 187 3.37 27.42 -16.90
N ILE A 188 2.75 27.09 -18.03
CA ILE A 188 2.67 27.93 -19.24
C ILE A 188 1.24 28.23 -19.67
N CYS A 189 0.23 27.64 -19.02
CA CYS A 189 -1.18 27.94 -19.28
C CYS A 189 -1.45 29.42 -18.99
N LYS A 190 -2.00 30.13 -19.99
CA LYS A 190 -2.46 31.51 -19.80
C LYS A 190 -3.63 31.51 -18.82
N THR A 191 -3.45 32.09 -17.63
CA THR A 191 -4.53 32.28 -16.67
C THR A 191 -5.62 33.17 -17.25
N ASN A 192 -6.82 32.62 -17.46
CA ASN A 192 -8.00 33.43 -17.75
C ASN A 192 -8.46 34.11 -16.44
N LYS A 193 -8.79 35.41 -16.49
CA LYS A 193 -9.23 36.19 -15.32
C LYS A 193 -10.45 35.61 -14.59
N LYS A 194 -11.21 34.69 -15.22
CA LYS A 194 -12.35 33.98 -14.61
C LYS A 194 -11.90 32.87 -13.63
N ASP A 195 -10.78 32.20 -13.88
CA ASP A 195 -10.31 31.05 -13.07
C ASP A 195 -9.74 31.48 -11.70
N ILE A 196 -9.29 32.74 -11.60
CA ILE A 196 -8.74 33.34 -10.37
C ILE A 196 -9.83 33.50 -9.28
N LYS A 197 -11.11 33.65 -9.66
CA LYS A 197 -12.21 33.77 -8.69
C LYS A 197 -12.55 32.43 -8.03
N ILE A 198 -12.37 31.31 -8.73
CA ILE A 198 -12.66 29.97 -8.21
C ILE A 198 -11.62 29.55 -7.16
N GLN A 199 -10.33 29.85 -7.39
CA GLN A 199 -9.26 29.56 -6.42
C GLN A 199 -9.36 30.36 -5.10
N LYS A 200 -9.96 31.56 -5.12
CA LYS A 200 -10.21 32.33 -3.88
C LYS A 200 -11.45 31.85 -3.13
N GLY A 201 -12.44 31.25 -3.82
CA GLY A 201 -13.63 30.67 -3.21
C GLY A 201 -13.43 29.27 -2.61
N SER A 202 -12.50 28.46 -3.16
CA SER A 202 -12.20 27.14 -2.62
C SER A 202 -11.37 27.18 -1.32
N LYS A 203 -10.50 28.20 -1.14
CA LYS A 203 -9.79 28.45 0.12
C LYS A 203 -10.73 28.85 1.27
N SER A 204 -11.81 29.58 1.00
CA SER A 204 -12.81 29.92 2.04
C SER A 204 -13.71 28.73 2.39
N PHE A 205 -13.94 27.80 1.46
CA PHE A 205 -14.72 26.58 1.71
C PHE A 205 -13.96 25.57 2.59
N GLN A 206 -12.66 25.35 2.36
CA GLN A 206 -11.83 24.49 3.21
C GLN A 206 -11.61 25.07 4.62
N ALA A 207 -11.49 26.40 4.75
CA ALA A 207 -11.34 27.05 6.06
C ALA A 207 -12.60 26.95 6.95
N ASN A 208 -13.80 26.91 6.34
CA ASN A 208 -15.05 26.76 7.09
C ASN A 208 -15.35 25.30 7.46
N LYS A 209 -15.00 24.32 6.60
CA LYS A 209 -15.20 22.89 6.89
C LYS A 209 -14.36 22.38 8.06
N ILE A 210 -13.14 22.92 8.23
CA ILE A 210 -12.26 22.59 9.38
C ILE A 210 -12.83 23.15 10.70
N LYS A 211 -13.57 24.27 10.67
CA LYS A 211 -14.20 24.82 11.89
C LYS A 211 -15.42 24.03 12.32
N ASP A 212 -16.27 23.60 11.39
CA ASP A 212 -17.49 22.84 11.73
C ASP A 212 -17.17 21.43 12.25
N GLU A 213 -16.21 20.70 11.66
CA GLU A 213 -15.83 19.34 12.12
C GLU A 213 -15.13 19.31 13.49
N SER A 214 -14.58 20.44 13.95
CA SER A 214 -13.87 20.54 15.24
C SER A 214 -14.82 20.62 16.45
N THR A 215 -16.06 21.08 16.27
CA THR A 215 -17.03 21.25 17.36
C THR A 215 -17.86 20.00 17.64
N ASP A 216 -18.12 19.17 16.63
CA ASP A 216 -18.86 17.90 16.80
C ASP A 216 -17.98 16.74 17.31
N ASN A 217 -16.70 16.71 16.93
CA ASN A 217 -15.78 15.65 17.37
C ASN A 217 -15.46 15.71 18.87
N HIS A 218 -15.54 16.88 19.51
CA HIS A 218 -15.22 17.01 20.94
C HIS A 218 -16.34 16.46 21.86
N LYS A 219 -17.61 16.48 21.41
CA LYS A 219 -18.76 15.94 22.17
C LYS A 219 -18.88 14.42 22.03
N ASN A 220 -18.58 13.86 20.86
CA ASN A 220 -18.70 12.41 20.63
C ASN A 220 -17.54 11.59 21.24
N ARG A 221 -16.32 12.15 21.29
CA ARG A 221 -15.14 11.47 21.88
C ARG A 221 -15.27 11.32 23.40
N ASN A 222 -15.90 12.27 24.09
CA ASN A 222 -16.13 12.20 25.54
C ASN A 222 -17.21 11.18 25.92
N LYS A 223 -18.26 11.02 25.11
CA LYS A 223 -19.32 10.00 25.34
C LYS A 223 -18.83 8.57 25.07
N SER A 224 -18.01 8.35 24.04
CA SER A 224 -17.48 7.01 23.72
C SER A 224 -16.41 6.55 24.73
N GLN A 225 -15.56 7.47 25.22
CA GLN A 225 -14.57 7.17 26.26
C GLN A 225 -15.20 6.91 27.64
N GLN A 226 -16.29 7.58 28.00
CA GLN A 226 -17.03 7.29 29.24
C GLN A 226 -17.76 5.95 29.20
N LYS A 227 -18.34 5.56 28.05
CA LYS A 227 -18.95 4.23 27.87
C LYS A 227 -17.92 3.09 27.90
N ALA A 228 -16.76 3.28 27.28
CA ALA A 228 -15.66 2.30 27.31
C ALA A 228 -15.09 2.09 28.72
N LYS A 229 -14.92 3.16 29.51
CA LYS A 229 -14.47 3.07 30.92
C LYS A 229 -15.50 2.38 31.82
N LYS A 230 -16.81 2.57 31.61
CA LYS A 230 -17.86 1.84 32.34
C LYS A 230 -17.89 0.35 32.00
N LYS A 231 -17.69 -0.02 30.73
CA LYS A 231 -17.68 -1.42 30.28
C LYS A 231 -16.48 -2.21 30.83
N TYR A 232 -15.28 -1.61 30.80
CA TYR A 232 -14.07 -2.22 31.39
C TYR A 232 -14.20 -2.44 32.90
N LYS A 233 -14.83 -1.51 33.64
CA LYS A 233 -15.03 -1.62 35.09
C LYS A 233 -16.09 -2.66 35.48
N ALA A 234 -17.08 -2.90 34.61
CA ALA A 234 -18.04 -3.98 34.77
C ALA A 234 -17.38 -5.36 34.52
N GLU A 235 -16.68 -5.54 33.41
CA GLU A 235 -16.04 -6.82 33.02
C GLU A 235 -14.92 -7.26 33.98
N SER A 236 -14.17 -6.31 34.55
CA SER A 236 -13.17 -6.59 35.58
C SER A 236 -13.78 -7.02 36.91
N ASN A 237 -14.94 -6.48 37.28
CA ASN A 237 -15.67 -6.92 38.48
C ASN A 237 -16.28 -8.33 38.27
N THR A 238 -16.81 -8.64 37.09
CA THR A 238 -17.33 -9.99 36.80
C THR A 238 -16.23 -11.04 36.87
N LYS A 239 -15.07 -10.77 36.25
CA LYS A 239 -13.91 -11.67 36.31
C LYS A 239 -13.38 -11.86 37.74
N LYS A 240 -13.38 -10.81 38.57
CA LYS A 240 -12.95 -10.91 39.97
C LYS A 240 -13.89 -11.78 40.81
N VAL A 241 -15.20 -11.70 40.59
CA VAL A 241 -16.22 -12.54 41.25
C VAL A 241 -16.12 -14.00 40.80
N GLU A 242 -15.87 -14.24 39.52
CA GLU A 242 -15.71 -15.59 38.95
C GLU A 242 -14.44 -16.29 39.46
N THR A 243 -13.34 -15.53 39.60
CA THR A 243 -12.08 -16.03 40.16
C THR A 243 -12.23 -16.38 41.65
N LEU A 244 -12.96 -15.59 42.42
CA LEU A 244 -13.26 -15.87 43.83
C LEU A 244 -14.13 -17.12 44.01
N LYS A 245 -15.16 -17.31 43.16
CA LYS A 245 -16.01 -18.52 43.17
C LYS A 245 -15.23 -19.79 42.84
N ASN A 246 -14.33 -19.74 41.85
CA ASN A 246 -13.47 -20.88 41.49
C ASN A 246 -12.46 -21.23 42.59
N THR A 247 -12.02 -20.25 43.36
CA THR A 247 -11.09 -20.46 44.49
C THR A 247 -11.79 -21.10 45.70
N PHE A 248 -13.05 -20.75 45.94
CA PHE A 248 -13.88 -21.38 46.99
C PHE A 248 -14.32 -22.81 46.64
N SER A 249 -14.63 -23.08 45.37
CA SER A 249 -14.97 -24.44 44.90
C SER A 249 -13.79 -25.40 45.05
N LYS A 250 -12.57 -24.97 44.66
CA LYS A 250 -11.35 -25.79 44.80
C LYS A 250 -10.99 -26.10 46.26
N LYS A 251 -11.20 -25.18 47.20
CA LYS A 251 -10.97 -25.43 48.64
C LYS A 251 -11.95 -26.43 49.25
N THR A 252 -13.17 -26.53 48.72
CA THR A 252 -14.20 -27.46 49.22
C THR A 252 -13.92 -28.91 48.76
N VAL A 253 -13.46 -29.09 47.51
CA VAL A 253 -13.08 -30.40 46.97
C VAL A 253 -11.83 -30.97 47.65
N ILE A 254 -10.87 -30.12 48.03
CA ILE A 254 -9.64 -30.56 48.73
C ILE A 254 -9.95 -31.01 50.17
N ARG A 255 -11.01 -30.49 50.80
CA ARG A 255 -11.42 -30.90 52.16
C ARG A 255 -12.15 -32.25 52.19
N GLN A 256 -12.81 -32.66 51.11
CA GLN A 256 -13.48 -33.98 51.02
C GLN A 256 -12.51 -35.13 50.69
N LYS A 257 -11.40 -34.87 49.99
CA LYS A 257 -10.37 -35.90 49.69
C LYS A 257 -9.42 -36.25 50.84
N LYS A 258 -9.58 -35.62 52.03
CA LYS A 258 -8.77 -35.91 53.23
C LYS A 258 -9.53 -36.69 54.32
N LYS A 259 -10.73 -37.20 54.04
CA LYS A 259 -11.57 -37.92 55.01
C LYS A 259 -12.05 -39.32 54.58
N ASN A 260 -11.53 -39.85 53.46
CA ASN A 260 -11.66 -41.25 53.09
C ASN A 260 -10.27 -41.85 52.90
#